data_AF-A0A0N1I8M4-F1
#
_entry.id   AF-A0A0N1I8M4-F1
#
_cell.length_a   1.000
_cell.length_b   1.000
_cell.length_c   1.000
_cell.angle_alpha   90.00
_cell.angle_beta   90.00
_cell.angle_gamma   90.00
#
_symmetry.space_group_name_H-M   'P 1'
#
loop_
_entity.id
_entity.type
_entity.pdbx_description
1 polymer ?
#
loop_
_entity_poly.entity_id
_entity_poly.type
_entity_poly.pdbx_seq_one_letter_code
_entity_poly.pdbx_strand_id
1 'polypeptide(L)'
;MIIDHLYEGLLRKLTAQGKIKDISNKLLSLQSNDERVLYVYELVKDLDCFPVLNNVKKSDNVSTYYRNQGNKCFQLHENLKAWQFYNLALLHAPFNSNNYCYALSNRSIIFLELKKFEECLVDIDKVLALDYPKELQEKLLKRKEICDEKLLKNTFKNAEKSDLSEILAMKSTKDSRYLCASTKLEVLFTEQFGRQVIAKEDINVGEVLVEEEPYLTVQLKSQFILSCSYCLSRQKNLYPCDNCCYALYCSTECKNKAFKEYHAVECQLMATLYNMDFTKLELLALRTVIKSRNDHNNWADLFKTISDAEANMNNEFRGHVQVNGKWIFDSKHYATIHTLESNIDKRSVSDIFQKSVTGAVFLKFLKEDTNFLQLEDIKLYETVVKTVAGLLLLHLMTSPTNMHGITSTMETNGVYVKEVNLASAPYGYHSLLNHSCSPNVVRYNKIGSGSMSLMVLRPIKKGMQLFDNYGAHHALEQRDARRANLKFQYKFDCICEACVNNWPTYLSIGPSIHVPAKLISIKNKLISKCVIGDLERGNIATAQKVFKTLCSLCQNFEPYAPCVELLDCQEALKQCLAIFSGLLPDGNEILIPWTAIPPEFSI
;
A
#
# COMPACT_ATOMS: atom_id res chain seq x y z
N MET A 1 3.03 -7.92 23.83
CA MET A 1 3.48 -6.53 24.08
C MET A 1 3.50 -5.82 22.74
N ILE A 2 2.84 -4.66 22.62
CA ILE A 2 2.89 -3.82 21.41
C ILE A 2 4.04 -2.82 21.49
N ILE A 3 4.46 -2.25 20.34
CA ILE A 3 5.59 -1.32 20.27
C ILE A 3 5.39 -0.06 21.12
N ASP A 4 4.17 0.47 21.18
CA ASP A 4 3.87 1.67 21.98
C ASP A 4 4.03 1.41 23.48
N HIS A 5 3.59 0.24 23.97
CA HIS A 5 3.81 -0.15 25.37
C HIS A 5 5.30 -0.32 25.70
N LEU A 6 6.11 -0.79 24.74
CA LEU A 6 7.58 -0.86 24.90
C LEU A 6 8.15 0.55 25.04
N TYR A 7 7.74 1.48 24.17
CA TYR A 7 8.17 2.88 24.21
C TYR A 7 7.78 3.57 25.52
N GLU A 8 6.52 3.44 25.96
CA GLU A 8 6.04 3.98 27.24
C GLU A 8 6.76 3.35 28.43
N GLY A 9 7.03 2.04 28.39
CA GLY A 9 7.82 1.33 29.39
C GLY A 9 9.24 1.88 29.50
N LEU A 10 9.88 2.12 28.35
CA LEU A 10 11.21 2.71 28.27
C LEU A 10 11.22 4.12 28.86
N LEU A 11 10.30 4.99 28.44
CA LEU A 11 10.19 6.36 28.97
C LEU A 11 9.99 6.39 30.48
N ARG A 12 9.16 5.49 31.04
CA ARG A 12 8.96 5.37 32.49
C ARG A 12 10.26 5.00 33.21
N LYS A 13 11.01 4.00 32.71
CA LYS A 13 12.32 3.61 33.29
C LYS A 13 13.32 4.76 33.24
N LEU A 14 13.41 5.46 32.11
CA LEU A 14 14.32 6.59 31.93
C LEU A 14 13.98 7.80 32.82
N THR A 15 12.69 8.07 32.98
CA THR A 15 12.18 9.11 33.86
C THR A 15 12.51 8.80 35.31
N ALA A 16 12.29 7.55 35.75
CA ALA A 16 12.64 7.11 37.10
C ALA A 16 14.15 7.22 37.40
N GLN A 17 15.00 7.10 36.38
CA GLN A 17 16.45 7.28 36.50
C GLN A 17 16.92 8.74 36.29
N GLY A 18 16.01 9.68 36.00
CA GLY A 18 16.37 11.08 35.72
C GLY A 18 17.17 11.30 34.43
N LYS A 19 17.24 10.32 33.52
CA LYS A 19 18.14 10.33 32.35
C LYS A 19 17.58 11.01 31.10
N ILE A 20 16.31 11.44 31.10
CA ILE A 20 15.63 11.97 29.90
C ILE A 20 16.39 13.14 29.26
N LYS A 21 16.85 14.10 30.08
CA LYS A 21 17.56 15.29 29.59
C LYS A 21 18.90 14.91 28.97
N ASP A 22 19.67 14.05 29.62
CA ASP A 22 21.00 13.64 29.15
C ASP A 22 20.90 12.83 27.85
N ILE A 23 19.93 11.93 27.76
CA ILE A 23 19.65 11.14 26.54
C ILE A 23 19.24 12.07 25.39
N SER A 24 18.37 13.05 25.66
CA SER A 24 17.95 14.02 24.64
C SER A 24 19.13 14.84 24.12
N ASN A 25 19.98 15.34 25.02
CA ASN A 25 21.19 16.08 24.66
C ASN A 25 22.17 15.19 23.87
N LYS A 26 22.35 13.93 24.28
CA LYS A 26 23.20 12.98 23.58
C LYS A 26 22.69 12.73 22.17
N LEU A 27 21.41 12.44 21.99
CA LEU A 27 20.81 12.20 20.66
C LEU A 27 20.96 13.40 19.72
N LEU A 28 20.80 14.62 20.24
CA LEU A 28 20.99 15.85 19.48
C LEU A 28 22.46 16.09 19.08
N SER A 29 23.41 15.57 19.85
CA SER A 29 24.84 15.68 19.53
C SER A 29 25.32 14.70 18.44
N LEU A 30 24.62 13.57 18.27
CA LEU A 30 24.95 12.55 17.27
C LEU A 30 24.65 13.07 15.87
N GLN A 31 25.53 12.78 14.91
CA GLN A 31 25.45 13.35 13.57
C GLN A 31 24.74 12.40 12.61
N SER A 32 25.03 11.10 12.70
CA SER A 32 24.51 10.12 11.76
C SER A 32 23.32 9.32 12.30
N ASN A 33 22.57 8.70 11.39
CA ASN A 33 21.42 7.87 11.74
C ASN A 33 21.82 6.58 12.46
N ASP A 34 22.93 5.97 12.06
CA ASP A 34 23.44 4.74 12.67
C ASP A 34 23.87 4.98 14.12
N GLU A 35 24.56 6.08 14.41
CA GLU A 35 24.92 6.47 15.77
C GLU A 35 23.69 6.55 16.69
N ARG A 36 22.60 7.18 16.21
CA ARG A 36 21.36 7.35 16.97
C ARG A 36 20.71 6.01 17.29
N VAL A 37 20.62 5.12 16.31
CA VAL A 37 20.02 3.78 16.52
C VAL A 37 20.90 2.91 17.41
N LEU A 38 22.22 2.90 17.20
CA LEU A 38 23.14 2.09 18.01
C LEU A 38 23.19 2.56 19.47
N TYR A 39 23.16 3.87 19.69
CA TYR A 39 23.03 4.43 21.04
C TYR A 39 21.74 4.00 21.73
N VAL A 40 20.60 4.07 21.03
CA VAL A 40 19.31 3.62 21.57
C VAL A 40 19.24 2.10 21.73
N TYR A 41 19.90 1.34 20.87
CA TYR A 41 19.99 -0.11 20.97
C TYR A 41 20.67 -0.52 22.28
N GLU A 42 21.83 0.04 22.62
CA GLU A 42 22.48 -0.26 23.92
C GLU A 42 21.63 0.22 25.10
N LEU A 43 20.91 1.35 24.97
CA LEU A 43 19.97 1.80 26.02
C LEU A 43 18.83 0.81 26.26
N VAL A 44 18.21 0.30 25.20
CA VAL A 44 17.11 -0.69 25.29
C VAL A 44 17.63 -2.02 25.85
N LYS A 45 18.86 -2.39 25.51
CA LYS A 45 19.55 -3.57 26.03
C LYS A 45 19.86 -3.46 27.53
N ASP A 46 20.48 -2.36 27.96
CA ASP A 46 20.87 -2.12 29.36
C ASP A 46 19.66 -2.08 30.31
N LEU A 47 18.50 -1.71 29.78
CA LEU A 47 17.25 -1.68 30.52
C LEU A 47 16.44 -2.97 30.41
N ASP A 48 16.94 -3.99 29.72
CA ASP A 48 16.26 -5.27 29.45
C ASP A 48 14.83 -5.06 28.93
N CYS A 49 14.73 -4.28 27.84
CA CYS A 49 13.46 -3.84 27.25
C CYS A 49 13.18 -4.45 25.87
N PHE A 50 14.06 -5.28 25.32
CA PHE A 50 13.82 -5.89 24.02
C PHE A 50 12.64 -6.88 24.06
N PRO A 51 11.83 -6.93 22.99
CA PRO A 51 10.74 -7.88 22.91
C PRO A 51 11.27 -9.30 22.68
N VAL A 52 10.59 -10.26 23.30
CA VAL A 52 10.82 -11.69 23.07
C VAL A 52 10.17 -12.10 21.75
N LEU A 53 10.86 -12.96 20.99
CA LEU A 53 10.34 -13.49 19.74
C LEU A 53 9.11 -14.37 20.01
N ASN A 54 8.00 -14.10 19.30
CA ASN A 54 6.87 -15.01 19.28
C ASN A 54 7.05 -16.04 18.17
N ASN A 55 7.00 -17.33 18.54
CA ASN A 55 7.13 -18.42 17.58
C ASN A 55 5.77 -19.08 17.34
N VAL A 56 5.24 -18.93 16.12
CA VAL A 56 4.02 -19.61 15.69
C VAL A 56 4.33 -20.52 14.52
N LYS A 57 4.09 -21.81 14.72
CA LYS A 57 4.28 -22.84 13.70
C LYS A 57 2.93 -23.29 13.12
N LYS A 58 2.99 -23.77 11.88
CA LYS A 58 1.87 -24.49 11.27
C LYS A 58 1.49 -25.71 12.11
N SER A 59 0.20 -25.98 12.19
CA SER A 59 -0.37 -27.00 13.06
C SER A 59 -1.63 -27.59 12.42
N ASP A 60 -1.65 -28.92 12.29
CA ASP A 60 -2.82 -29.66 11.82
C ASP A 60 -4.04 -29.44 12.73
N ASN A 61 -3.85 -29.24 14.03
CA ASN A 61 -4.93 -28.96 14.98
C ASN A 61 -5.55 -27.58 14.72
N VAL A 62 -4.72 -26.55 14.52
CA VAL A 62 -5.20 -25.19 14.20
C VAL A 62 -5.85 -25.15 12.82
N SER A 63 -5.26 -25.85 11.83
CA SER A 63 -5.87 -26.02 10.51
C SER A 63 -7.25 -26.68 10.61
N THR A 64 -7.38 -27.73 11.43
CA THR A 64 -8.66 -28.43 11.65
C THR A 64 -9.68 -27.53 12.31
N TYR A 65 -9.28 -26.75 13.31
CA TYR A 65 -10.14 -25.76 13.96
C TYR A 65 -10.74 -24.80 12.93
N TYR A 66 -9.91 -24.13 12.12
CA TYR A 66 -10.40 -23.18 11.12
C TYR A 66 -11.22 -23.85 10.02
N ARG A 67 -10.85 -25.06 9.59
CA ARG A 67 -11.65 -25.85 8.64
C ARG A 67 -13.04 -26.16 9.20
N ASN A 68 -13.15 -26.49 10.49
CA ASN A 68 -14.43 -26.74 11.14
C ASN A 68 -15.29 -25.47 11.25
N GLN A 69 -14.69 -24.30 11.51
CA GLN A 69 -15.42 -23.03 11.45
C GLN A 69 -15.92 -22.74 10.03
N GLY A 70 -15.09 -23.01 9.01
CA GLY A 70 -15.48 -22.91 7.61
C GLY A 70 -16.67 -23.83 7.26
N ASN A 71 -16.67 -25.06 7.77
CA ASN A 71 -17.78 -26.00 7.58
C ASN A 71 -19.09 -25.48 8.20
N LYS A 72 -19.04 -24.85 9.38
CA LYS A 72 -20.23 -24.23 10.01
C LYS A 72 -20.77 -23.10 9.15
N CYS A 73 -19.92 -22.18 8.68
CA CYS A 73 -20.33 -21.11 7.78
C CYS A 73 -20.91 -21.65 6.47
N PHE A 74 -20.32 -22.72 5.92
CA PHE A 74 -20.83 -23.36 4.71
C PHE A 74 -22.24 -23.92 4.90
N GLN A 75 -22.51 -24.59 6.02
CA GLN A 75 -23.85 -25.09 6.37
C GLN A 75 -24.89 -23.97 6.52
N LEU A 76 -24.45 -22.77 6.92
CA LEU A 76 -25.28 -21.56 7.03
C LEU A 76 -25.39 -20.77 5.71
N HIS A 77 -24.85 -21.29 4.60
CA HIS A 77 -24.78 -20.62 3.30
C HIS A 77 -23.98 -19.30 3.31
N GLU A 78 -23.11 -19.09 4.31
CA GLU A 78 -22.22 -17.94 4.41
C GLU A 78 -20.92 -18.15 3.60
N ASN A 79 -21.06 -18.31 2.29
CA ASN A 79 -19.98 -18.76 1.39
C ASN A 79 -18.69 -17.92 1.47
N LEU A 80 -18.79 -16.59 1.57
CA LEU A 80 -17.60 -15.72 1.67
C LEU A 80 -16.84 -15.89 2.99
N LYS A 81 -17.54 -16.06 4.11
CA LYS A 81 -16.91 -16.36 5.41
C LYS A 81 -16.28 -17.75 5.41
N ALA A 82 -16.98 -18.74 4.84
CA ALA A 82 -16.44 -20.09 4.69
C ALA A 82 -15.14 -20.11 3.86
N TRP A 83 -15.08 -19.36 2.75
CA TRP A 83 -13.86 -19.19 1.96
C TRP A 83 -12.71 -18.61 2.77
N GLN A 84 -12.95 -17.57 3.58
CA GLN A 84 -11.93 -16.99 4.44
C GLN A 84 -11.42 -17.98 5.49
N PHE A 85 -12.31 -18.75 6.13
CA PHE A 85 -11.94 -19.80 7.08
C PHE A 85 -11.13 -20.93 6.42
N TYR A 86 -11.43 -21.31 5.18
CA TYR A 86 -10.61 -22.28 4.45
C TYR A 86 -9.25 -21.72 4.04
N ASN A 87 -9.14 -20.41 3.74
CA ASN A 87 -7.84 -19.75 3.60
C ASN A 87 -7.03 -19.79 4.90
N LEU A 88 -7.65 -19.59 6.06
CA LEU A 88 -6.99 -19.76 7.36
C LEU A 88 -6.56 -21.21 7.60
N ALA A 89 -7.42 -22.19 7.28
CA ALA A 89 -7.05 -23.60 7.37
C ALA A 89 -5.80 -23.92 6.54
N LEU A 90 -5.75 -23.47 5.28
CA LEU A 90 -4.57 -23.62 4.43
C LEU A 90 -3.34 -22.91 5.01
N LEU A 91 -3.52 -21.69 5.52
CA LEU A 91 -2.45 -20.89 6.10
C LEU A 91 -1.80 -21.57 7.31
N HIS A 92 -2.58 -22.33 8.08
CA HIS A 92 -2.11 -23.07 9.27
C HIS A 92 -1.72 -24.52 8.99
N ALA A 93 -2.16 -25.12 7.89
CA ALA A 93 -1.79 -26.50 7.55
C ALA A 93 -0.28 -26.59 7.22
N PRO A 94 0.43 -27.60 7.77
CA PRO A 94 1.72 -28.00 7.27
C PRO A 94 1.64 -28.32 5.77
N PHE A 95 2.67 -27.93 5.00
CA PHE A 95 2.67 -28.15 3.56
C PHE A 95 2.55 -29.63 3.22
N ASN A 96 1.70 -29.96 2.24
CA ASN A 96 1.38 -31.33 1.82
C ASN A 96 0.80 -32.27 2.92
N SER A 97 0.29 -31.74 4.04
CA SER A 97 -0.41 -32.58 5.01
C SER A 97 -1.81 -32.98 4.50
N ASN A 98 -2.40 -34.02 5.09
CA ASN A 98 -3.79 -34.38 4.81
C ASN A 98 -4.75 -33.20 5.05
N ASN A 99 -4.49 -32.37 6.07
CA ASN A 99 -5.30 -31.17 6.32
C ASN A 99 -5.15 -30.10 5.25
N TYR A 100 -3.97 -29.99 4.63
CA TYR A 100 -3.79 -29.13 3.46
C TYR A 100 -4.71 -29.58 2.31
N CYS A 101 -4.74 -30.89 2.02
CA CYS A 101 -5.62 -31.48 1.01
C CYS A 101 -7.11 -31.31 1.36
N TYR A 102 -7.51 -31.53 2.61
CA TYR A 102 -8.88 -31.30 3.06
C TYR A 102 -9.30 -29.83 2.93
N ALA A 103 -8.41 -28.88 3.26
CA ALA A 103 -8.72 -27.46 3.16
C ALA A 103 -8.91 -27.00 1.70
N LEU A 104 -8.09 -27.48 0.76
CA LEU A 104 -8.29 -27.24 -0.68
C LEU A 104 -9.58 -27.89 -1.20
N SER A 105 -9.86 -29.13 -0.79
CA SER A 105 -11.10 -29.83 -1.14
C SER A 105 -12.34 -29.10 -0.63
N ASN A 106 -12.27 -28.54 0.59
CA ASN A 106 -13.36 -27.74 1.13
C ASN A 106 -13.47 -26.38 0.44
N ARG A 107 -12.36 -25.72 0.08
CA ARG A 107 -12.42 -24.44 -0.63
C ARG A 107 -13.00 -24.58 -2.04
N SER A 108 -12.68 -25.65 -2.76
CA SER A 108 -13.26 -25.89 -4.10
C SER A 108 -14.78 -26.08 -4.08
N ILE A 109 -15.40 -26.55 -2.98
CA ILE A 109 -16.87 -26.61 -2.91
C ILE A 109 -17.49 -25.20 -2.87
N ILE A 110 -16.82 -24.24 -2.22
CA ILE A 110 -17.26 -22.85 -2.18
C ILE A 110 -17.20 -22.24 -3.58
N PHE A 111 -16.15 -22.54 -4.34
CA PHE A 111 -16.06 -22.06 -5.72
C PHE A 111 -17.16 -22.65 -6.61
N LEU A 112 -17.53 -23.92 -6.41
CA LEU A 112 -18.68 -24.50 -7.10
C LEU A 112 -19.98 -23.75 -6.77
N GLU A 113 -20.28 -23.51 -5.49
CA GLU A 113 -21.49 -22.77 -5.06
C GLU A 113 -21.52 -21.33 -5.59
N LEU A 114 -20.36 -20.69 -5.65
CA LEU A 114 -20.20 -19.34 -6.21
C LEU A 114 -20.15 -19.34 -7.75
N LYS A 115 -20.34 -20.49 -8.42
CA LYS A 115 -20.27 -20.65 -9.88
C LYS A 115 -18.93 -20.23 -10.49
N LYS A 116 -17.86 -20.32 -9.70
CA LYS A 116 -16.47 -20.04 -10.03
C LYS A 116 -15.78 -21.33 -10.46
N PHE A 117 -16.18 -21.85 -11.63
CA PHE A 117 -15.80 -23.20 -12.07
C PHE A 117 -14.30 -23.33 -12.35
N GLU A 118 -13.66 -22.31 -12.93
CA GLU A 118 -12.21 -22.30 -13.15
C GLU A 118 -11.43 -22.34 -11.82
N GLU A 119 -11.80 -21.49 -10.86
CA GLU A 119 -11.19 -21.48 -9.52
C GLU A 119 -11.41 -22.82 -8.78
N CYS A 120 -12.57 -23.45 -8.99
CA CYS A 120 -12.87 -24.76 -8.45
C CYS A 120 -11.91 -25.84 -9.00
N LEU A 121 -11.71 -25.86 -10.32
CA LEU A 121 -10.81 -26.81 -10.98
C LEU A 121 -9.37 -26.65 -10.54
N VAL A 122 -8.89 -25.41 -10.36
CA VAL A 122 -7.53 -25.14 -9.87
C VAL A 122 -7.25 -25.81 -8.51
N ASP A 123 -8.19 -25.72 -7.57
CA ASP A 123 -8.04 -26.36 -6.26
C ASP A 123 -8.12 -27.89 -6.37
N ILE A 124 -9.01 -28.43 -7.21
CA ILE A 124 -9.13 -29.88 -7.44
C ILE A 124 -7.83 -30.45 -8.03
N ASP A 125 -7.34 -29.86 -9.12
CA ASP A 125 -6.13 -30.30 -9.81
C ASP A 125 -4.92 -30.19 -8.88
N LYS A 126 -4.89 -29.19 -8.00
CA LYS A 126 -3.85 -29.07 -6.98
C LYS A 126 -3.89 -30.22 -5.98
N VAL A 127 -5.06 -30.67 -5.52
CA VAL A 127 -5.17 -31.83 -4.62
C VAL A 127 -4.77 -33.11 -5.34
N LEU A 128 -5.21 -33.30 -6.58
CA LEU A 128 -4.89 -34.50 -7.37
C LEU A 128 -3.39 -34.62 -7.71
N ALA A 129 -2.66 -33.50 -7.71
CA ALA A 129 -1.21 -33.48 -7.90
C ALA A 129 -0.40 -33.74 -6.61
N LEU A 130 -1.04 -33.91 -5.45
CA LEU A 130 -0.40 -34.19 -4.17
C LEU A 130 -0.61 -35.65 -3.76
N ASP A 131 0.06 -36.08 -2.69
CA ASP A 131 -0.39 -37.26 -1.95
C ASP A 131 -1.61 -36.87 -1.12
N TYR A 132 -2.77 -37.46 -1.42
CA TYR A 132 -4.06 -37.03 -0.87
C TYR A 132 -4.89 -38.22 -0.34
N PRO A 133 -5.72 -38.00 0.70
CA PRO A 133 -6.60 -39.04 1.24
C PRO A 133 -7.58 -39.57 0.18
N LYS A 134 -7.59 -40.89 -0.04
CA LYS A 134 -8.32 -41.52 -1.15
C LYS A 134 -9.84 -41.32 -1.08
N GLU A 135 -10.39 -41.11 0.10
CA GLU A 135 -11.80 -40.76 0.30
C GLU A 135 -12.22 -39.42 -0.34
N LEU A 136 -11.26 -38.56 -0.72
CA LEU A 136 -11.53 -37.33 -1.46
C LEU A 136 -11.72 -37.57 -2.97
N GLN A 137 -11.20 -38.67 -3.51
CA GLN A 137 -11.10 -38.88 -4.95
C GLN A 137 -12.47 -38.81 -5.63
N GLU A 138 -13.44 -39.59 -5.16
CA GLU A 138 -14.77 -39.65 -5.76
C GLU A 138 -15.48 -38.28 -5.72
N LYS A 139 -15.38 -37.57 -4.59
CA LYS A 139 -16.00 -36.24 -4.41
C LYS A 139 -15.39 -35.19 -5.33
N LEU A 140 -14.07 -35.21 -5.48
CA LEU A 140 -13.32 -34.28 -6.33
C LEU A 140 -13.60 -34.52 -7.82
N LEU A 141 -13.60 -35.78 -8.26
CA LEU A 141 -13.88 -36.14 -9.66
C LEU A 141 -15.31 -35.78 -10.05
N LYS A 142 -16.31 -36.10 -9.22
CA LYS A 142 -17.71 -35.65 -9.44
C LYS A 142 -17.81 -34.13 -9.56
N ARG A 143 -17.10 -33.38 -8.70
CA ARG A 143 -17.08 -31.92 -8.75
C ARG A 143 -16.42 -31.39 -10.04
N LYS A 144 -15.34 -32.04 -10.48
CA LYS A 144 -14.63 -31.71 -11.72
C LYS A 144 -15.55 -31.88 -12.93
N GLU A 145 -16.24 -33.02 -13.03
CA GLU A 145 -17.24 -33.27 -14.09
C GLU A 145 -18.31 -32.18 -14.17
N ILE A 146 -18.86 -31.75 -13.01
CA ILE A 146 -19.84 -30.67 -12.96
C ILE A 146 -19.25 -29.36 -13.49
N CYS A 147 -18.01 -29.02 -13.10
CA CYS A 147 -17.35 -27.79 -13.55
C CYS A 147 -17.12 -27.81 -15.07
N ASP A 148 -16.61 -28.92 -15.59
CA ASP A 148 -16.34 -29.09 -17.02
C ASP A 148 -17.63 -28.98 -17.85
N GLU A 149 -18.73 -29.62 -17.40
CA GLU A 149 -20.03 -29.54 -18.06
C GLU A 149 -20.57 -28.09 -18.10
N LYS A 150 -20.42 -27.34 -16.99
CA LYS A 150 -20.89 -25.95 -16.90
C LYS A 150 -20.05 -24.99 -17.73
N LEU A 151 -18.73 -25.18 -17.78
CA LEU A 151 -17.83 -24.36 -18.59
C LEU A 151 -18.13 -24.53 -20.08
N LEU A 152 -18.33 -25.76 -20.55
CA LEU A 152 -18.71 -26.05 -21.94
C LEU A 152 -20.02 -25.35 -22.36
N LYS A 153 -20.99 -25.21 -21.45
CA LYS A 153 -22.26 -24.50 -21.70
C LYS A 153 -22.11 -22.97 -21.70
N ASN A 154 -21.12 -22.42 -21.01
CA ASN A 154 -20.92 -20.97 -20.87
C ASN A 154 -20.08 -20.34 -22.00
N THR A 155 -19.34 -21.14 -22.79
CA THR A 155 -18.50 -20.66 -23.90
C THR A 155 -19.27 -19.86 -24.97
N PHE A 156 -20.61 -19.96 -25.00
CA PHE A 156 -21.48 -19.26 -25.95
C PHE A 156 -22.06 -17.92 -25.45
N LYS A 157 -21.63 -17.39 -24.29
CA LYS A 157 -22.18 -16.17 -23.67
C LYS A 157 -21.16 -15.10 -23.25
N ASN A 158 -19.99 -15.02 -23.91
CA ASN A 158 -19.06 -13.93 -23.61
C ASN A 158 -19.46 -12.65 -24.37
N ALA A 159 -20.27 -11.85 -23.69
CA ALA A 159 -20.61 -10.48 -24.03
C ALA A 159 -19.39 -9.54 -23.95
N GLU A 160 -19.44 -8.51 -24.79
CA GLU A 160 -18.47 -7.42 -24.94
C GLU A 160 -17.85 -6.99 -23.59
N LYS A 161 -16.56 -7.28 -23.39
CA LYS A 161 -15.77 -6.57 -22.38
C LYS A 161 -15.57 -5.15 -22.88
N SER A 162 -16.23 -4.17 -22.25
CA SER A 162 -15.96 -2.77 -22.52
C SER A 162 -14.48 -2.47 -22.28
N ASP A 163 -13.81 -1.82 -23.24
CA ASP A 163 -12.39 -1.51 -23.17
C ASP A 163 -12.09 -0.35 -22.20
N LEU A 164 -12.31 -0.58 -20.90
CA LEU A 164 -11.95 0.35 -19.83
C LEU A 164 -10.45 0.64 -19.80
N SER A 165 -9.63 -0.23 -20.39
CA SER A 165 -8.18 -0.07 -20.40
C SER A 165 -7.78 1.19 -21.18
N GLU A 166 -8.54 1.57 -22.22
CA GLU A 166 -8.28 2.77 -23.00
C GLU A 166 -8.54 4.08 -22.23
N ILE A 167 -9.49 4.06 -21.28
CA ILE A 167 -9.82 5.24 -20.45
C ILE A 167 -8.73 5.49 -19.40
N LEU A 168 -8.21 4.41 -18.81
CA LEU A 168 -7.24 4.48 -17.71
C LEU A 168 -5.77 4.48 -18.17
N ALA A 169 -5.52 4.26 -19.46
CA ALA A 169 -4.16 4.21 -19.99
C ALA A 169 -3.57 5.61 -20.18
N MET A 170 -2.28 5.74 -19.84
CA MET A 170 -1.50 6.89 -20.29
C MET A 170 -1.33 6.86 -21.81
N LYS A 171 -1.96 7.82 -22.49
CA LYS A 171 -1.92 7.94 -23.97
C LYS A 171 -0.68 8.65 -24.51
N SER A 172 0.03 9.37 -23.65
CA SER A 172 1.23 10.13 -24.02
C SER A 172 2.48 9.25 -24.02
N THR A 173 3.52 9.68 -24.76
CA THR A 173 4.82 9.01 -24.75
C THR A 173 5.47 9.11 -23.37
N LYS A 174 6.04 8.01 -22.89
CA LYS A 174 6.81 7.93 -21.63
C LYS A 174 8.14 8.68 -21.75
N ASP A 175 8.49 9.41 -20.71
CA ASP A 175 9.75 10.13 -20.64
C ASP A 175 10.93 9.16 -20.53
N SER A 176 12.05 9.49 -21.18
CA SER A 176 13.22 8.61 -21.23
C SER A 176 14.06 8.60 -19.94
N ARG A 177 13.93 9.65 -19.10
CA ARG A 177 14.57 9.78 -17.79
C ARG A 177 13.63 9.32 -16.68
N TYR A 178 12.34 9.66 -16.78
CA TYR A 178 11.29 9.30 -15.83
C TYR A 178 10.33 8.26 -16.44
N LEU A 179 10.70 6.98 -16.40
CA LEU A 179 10.07 5.91 -17.19
C LEU A 179 8.57 5.69 -16.91
N CYS A 180 8.08 6.10 -15.74
CA CYS A 180 6.68 6.00 -15.35
C CYS A 180 5.84 7.20 -15.80
N ALA A 181 6.46 8.30 -16.23
CA ALA A 181 5.81 9.59 -16.41
C ALA A 181 5.73 10.01 -17.88
N SER A 182 4.78 10.88 -18.17
CA SER A 182 4.58 11.49 -19.48
C SER A 182 5.73 12.43 -19.85
N THR A 183 6.10 12.44 -21.14
CA THR A 183 6.94 13.46 -21.76
C THR A 183 6.37 14.88 -21.68
N LYS A 184 5.12 15.07 -21.23
CA LYS A 184 4.54 16.40 -20.92
C LYS A 184 5.05 16.99 -19.61
N LEU A 185 5.75 16.22 -18.79
CA LEU A 185 6.21 16.61 -17.47
C LEU A 185 7.72 16.84 -17.43
N GLU A 186 8.15 17.64 -16.48
CA GLU A 186 9.55 17.76 -16.07
C GLU A 186 9.66 17.97 -14.56
N VAL A 187 10.83 17.65 -14.02
CA VAL A 187 11.14 17.82 -12.60
C VAL A 187 12.16 18.93 -12.46
N LEU A 188 11.84 19.94 -11.67
CA LEU A 188 12.71 21.07 -11.37
C LEU A 188 12.91 21.20 -9.85
N PHE A 189 13.88 22.01 -9.45
CA PHE A 189 14.10 22.37 -8.05
C PHE A 189 13.82 23.86 -7.82
N THR A 190 13.19 24.19 -6.69
CA THR A 190 13.10 25.55 -6.15
C THR A 190 13.36 25.54 -4.65
N GLU A 191 13.81 26.65 -4.08
CA GLU A 191 13.99 26.76 -2.62
C GLU A 191 12.67 26.59 -1.86
N GLN A 192 11.55 27.03 -2.44
CA GLN A 192 10.24 27.01 -1.80
C GLN A 192 9.63 25.60 -1.71
N PHE A 193 9.73 24.82 -2.79
CA PHE A 193 9.07 23.51 -2.90
C PHE A 193 10.05 22.33 -2.91
N GLY A 194 11.35 22.58 -2.93
CA GLY A 194 12.33 21.53 -3.23
C GLY A 194 12.14 21.02 -4.66
N ARG A 195 12.18 19.69 -4.84
CA ARG A 195 11.85 19.07 -6.12
C ARG A 195 10.35 19.20 -6.38
N GLN A 196 9.98 19.55 -7.61
CA GLN A 196 8.61 19.72 -8.04
C GLN A 196 8.40 19.20 -9.46
N VAL A 197 7.23 18.61 -9.71
CA VAL A 197 6.80 18.18 -11.04
C VAL A 197 6.01 19.30 -11.68
N ILE A 198 6.41 19.77 -12.86
CA ILE A 198 5.72 20.84 -13.60
C ILE A 198 5.33 20.39 -15.01
N ALA A 199 4.35 21.08 -15.59
CA ALA A 199 3.89 20.83 -16.95
C ALA A 199 4.73 21.61 -17.99
N LYS A 200 5.23 20.93 -19.03
CA LYS A 200 5.94 21.54 -20.16
C LYS A 200 5.02 22.16 -21.21
N GLU A 201 3.75 21.79 -21.18
CA GLU A 201 2.68 22.26 -22.06
C GLU A 201 1.34 22.29 -21.32
N ASP A 202 0.30 22.78 -21.97
CA ASP A 202 -1.06 22.77 -21.42
C ASP A 202 -1.60 21.34 -21.37
N ILE A 203 -2.20 20.96 -20.24
CA ILE A 203 -2.77 19.63 -19.99
C ILE A 203 -4.23 19.77 -19.55
N ASN A 204 -5.10 18.96 -20.15
CA ASN A 204 -6.53 18.99 -19.94
C ASN A 204 -6.96 18.00 -18.84
N VAL A 205 -8.13 18.27 -18.25
CA VAL A 205 -8.76 17.36 -17.29
C VAL A 205 -9.02 15.99 -17.92
N GLY A 206 -8.73 14.92 -17.17
CA GLY A 206 -8.94 13.53 -17.58
C GLY A 206 -7.71 12.87 -18.24
N GLU A 207 -6.63 13.61 -18.49
CA GLU A 207 -5.39 13.00 -18.99
C GLU A 207 -4.69 12.21 -17.88
N VAL A 208 -4.24 10.99 -18.19
CA VAL A 208 -3.38 10.17 -17.32
C VAL A 208 -1.93 10.46 -17.66
N LEU A 209 -1.14 10.86 -16.65
CA LEU A 209 0.21 11.39 -16.84
C LEU A 209 1.32 10.56 -16.20
N VAL A 210 0.98 9.66 -15.27
CA VAL A 210 1.94 8.79 -14.58
C VAL A 210 1.30 7.43 -14.37
N GLU A 211 2.07 6.38 -14.58
CA GLU A 211 1.77 4.99 -14.24
C GLU A 211 3.01 4.38 -13.60
N GLU A 212 3.00 4.25 -12.27
CA GLU A 212 4.17 3.85 -11.50
C GLU A 212 3.95 2.53 -10.75
N GLU A 213 4.89 1.61 -10.90
CA GLU A 213 4.99 0.42 -10.06
C GLU A 213 5.79 0.74 -8.79
N PRO A 214 5.36 0.24 -7.61
CA PRO A 214 6.04 0.51 -6.36
C PRO A 214 7.36 -0.25 -6.27
N TYR A 215 8.27 0.21 -5.40
CA TYR A 215 9.48 -0.57 -5.07
C TYR A 215 9.14 -1.88 -4.35
N LEU A 216 8.14 -1.85 -3.46
CA LEU A 216 7.61 -3.00 -2.74
C LEU A 216 6.22 -2.67 -2.20
N THR A 217 5.47 -3.66 -1.71
CA THR A 217 4.17 -3.43 -1.05
C THR A 217 4.16 -3.97 0.37
N VAL A 218 3.39 -3.33 1.26
CA VAL A 218 3.00 -3.85 2.58
C VAL A 218 1.49 -3.81 2.69
N GLN A 219 0.87 -4.99 2.75
CA GLN A 219 -0.57 -5.12 2.94
C GLN A 219 -0.97 -4.81 4.39
N LEU A 220 -2.18 -4.28 4.59
CA LEU A 220 -2.75 -4.16 5.93
C LEU A 220 -3.12 -5.55 6.49
N LYS A 221 -3.15 -5.66 7.83
CA LYS A 221 -3.56 -6.88 8.54
C LYS A 221 -4.89 -7.44 8.06
N SER A 222 -5.84 -6.56 7.73
CA SER A 222 -7.16 -6.96 7.23
C SER A 222 -7.15 -7.60 5.84
N GLN A 223 -6.02 -7.57 5.13
CA GLN A 223 -5.89 -8.12 3.79
C GLN A 223 -5.12 -9.44 3.74
N PHE A 224 -4.54 -9.91 4.86
CA PHE A 224 -3.65 -11.08 4.90
C PHE A 224 -4.27 -12.35 4.32
N ILE A 225 -5.59 -12.52 4.47
CA ILE A 225 -6.32 -13.70 3.99
C ILE A 225 -7.17 -13.43 2.73
N LEU A 226 -7.13 -12.19 2.20
CA LEU A 226 -8.00 -11.71 1.14
C LEU A 226 -7.26 -11.41 -0.17
N SER A 227 -5.95 -11.18 -0.09
CA SER A 227 -5.12 -10.83 -1.25
C SER A 227 -3.73 -11.45 -1.19
N CYS A 228 -3.06 -11.47 -2.34
CA CYS A 228 -1.67 -11.84 -2.47
C CYS A 228 -0.77 -10.89 -1.68
N SER A 229 0.11 -11.45 -0.84
CA SER A 229 1.05 -10.72 0.03
C SER A 229 2.24 -10.10 -0.72
N TYR A 230 2.26 -10.21 -2.05
CA TYR A 230 3.29 -9.66 -2.94
C TYR A 230 2.70 -8.64 -3.93
N CYS A 231 1.79 -9.08 -4.80
CA CYS A 231 1.22 -8.23 -5.87
C CYS A 231 -0.15 -7.63 -5.54
N LEU A 232 -0.72 -7.92 -4.36
CA LEU A 232 -2.06 -7.50 -3.91
C LEU A 232 -3.25 -8.09 -4.70
N SER A 233 -3.00 -8.94 -5.70
CA SER A 233 -4.05 -9.66 -6.45
C SER A 233 -5.09 -10.27 -5.52
N ARG A 234 -6.36 -10.04 -5.82
CA ARG A 234 -7.52 -10.59 -5.09
C ARG A 234 -8.09 -11.85 -5.74
N GLN A 235 -7.25 -12.58 -6.49
CA GLN A 235 -7.59 -13.93 -6.95
C GLN A 235 -7.99 -14.82 -5.76
N LYS A 236 -9.00 -15.66 -5.96
CA LYS A 236 -9.60 -16.42 -4.85
C LYS A 236 -8.79 -17.67 -4.47
N ASN A 237 -8.09 -18.29 -5.41
CA ASN A 237 -7.14 -19.38 -5.14
C ASN A 237 -5.81 -18.81 -4.61
N LEU A 238 -5.74 -18.61 -3.29
CA LEU A 238 -4.50 -18.18 -2.64
C LEU A 238 -3.74 -19.38 -2.06
N TYR A 239 -2.41 -19.35 -2.16
CA TYR A 239 -1.49 -20.38 -1.68
C TYR A 239 -0.71 -19.86 -0.47
N PRO A 240 -0.62 -20.62 0.63
CA PRO A 240 0.11 -20.17 1.80
C PRO A 240 1.63 -20.24 1.62
N CYS A 241 2.33 -19.43 2.42
CA CYS A 241 3.72 -19.69 2.74
C CYS A 241 3.88 -21.12 3.32
N ASP A 242 5.01 -21.76 3.06
CA ASP A 242 5.29 -23.11 3.59
C ASP A 242 5.67 -23.10 5.06
N ASN A 243 6.15 -21.96 5.58
CA ASN A 243 6.72 -21.87 6.92
C ASN A 243 5.82 -21.09 7.90
N CYS A 244 5.47 -19.84 7.57
CA CYS A 244 4.69 -18.98 8.46
C CYS A 244 3.17 -19.12 8.26
N CYS A 245 2.41 -18.60 9.24
CA CYS A 245 0.95 -18.57 9.22
C CYS A 245 0.38 -17.17 8.89
N TYR A 246 1.08 -16.34 8.10
CA TYR A 246 0.70 -14.93 7.89
C TYR A 246 0.77 -14.43 6.44
N ALA A 247 1.21 -15.27 5.49
CA ALA A 247 1.35 -14.87 4.10
C ALA A 247 0.66 -15.86 3.15
N LEU A 248 -0.18 -15.30 2.28
CA LEU A 248 -0.85 -15.96 1.16
C LEU A 248 -0.41 -15.33 -0.16
N TYR A 249 -0.34 -16.11 -1.24
CA TYR A 249 0.13 -15.69 -2.56
C TYR A 249 -0.82 -16.16 -3.65
N CYS A 250 -1.00 -15.39 -4.73
CA CYS A 250 -1.85 -15.82 -5.85
C CYS A 250 -1.16 -16.81 -6.81
N SER A 251 0.17 -16.94 -6.72
CA SER A 251 0.94 -17.86 -7.57
C SER A 251 2.26 -18.26 -6.93
N THR A 252 2.83 -19.37 -7.39
CA THR A 252 4.20 -19.80 -7.02
C THR A 252 5.23 -18.73 -7.39
N GLU A 253 5.04 -18.01 -8.50
CA GLU A 253 5.92 -16.91 -8.90
C GLU A 253 5.92 -15.77 -7.86
N CYS A 254 4.74 -15.31 -7.43
CA CYS A 254 4.64 -14.28 -6.39
C CYS A 254 5.25 -14.73 -5.06
N LYS A 255 5.03 -16.00 -4.68
CA LYS A 255 5.63 -16.60 -3.48
C LYS A 255 7.15 -16.59 -3.56
N ASN A 256 7.71 -17.01 -4.70
CA ASN A 256 9.16 -17.07 -4.92
C ASN A 256 9.79 -15.68 -4.95
N LYS A 257 9.16 -14.72 -5.63
CA LYS A 257 9.60 -13.31 -5.64
C LYS A 257 9.60 -12.72 -4.24
N ALA A 258 8.49 -12.85 -3.50
CA ALA A 258 8.43 -12.39 -2.11
C ALA A 258 9.50 -13.04 -1.24
N PHE A 259 9.68 -14.36 -1.32
CA PHE A 259 10.69 -15.09 -0.55
C PHE A 259 12.10 -14.59 -0.83
N LYS A 260 12.47 -14.45 -2.11
CA LYS A 260 13.77 -13.93 -2.54
C LYS A 260 14.00 -12.50 -2.07
N GLU A 261 13.00 -11.64 -2.19
CA GLU A 261 13.17 -10.20 -1.99
C GLU A 261 13.15 -9.80 -0.51
N TYR A 262 12.27 -10.39 0.30
CA TYR A 262 12.14 -9.98 1.71
C TYR A 262 11.61 -11.06 2.64
N HIS A 263 10.71 -11.91 2.17
CA HIS A 263 9.95 -12.79 3.03
C HIS A 263 10.81 -13.91 3.65
N ALA A 264 11.93 -14.33 3.04
CA ALA A 264 12.83 -15.30 3.67
C ALA A 264 13.34 -14.82 5.04
N VAL A 265 13.61 -13.52 5.16
CA VAL A 265 14.07 -12.88 6.40
C VAL A 265 12.89 -12.63 7.34
N GLU A 266 11.80 -12.05 6.83
CA GLU A 266 10.62 -11.72 7.63
C GLU A 266 9.83 -12.94 8.12
N CYS A 267 9.97 -14.11 7.48
CA CYS A 267 9.10 -15.27 7.67
C CYS A 267 8.96 -15.67 9.15
N GLN A 268 10.10 -15.78 9.84
CA GLN A 268 10.17 -16.16 11.25
C GLN A 268 9.77 -15.03 12.20
N LEU A 269 9.80 -13.79 11.72
CA LEU A 269 9.41 -12.61 12.48
C LEU A 269 7.91 -12.33 12.40
N MET A 270 7.19 -12.91 11.42
CA MET A 270 5.79 -12.55 11.13
C MET A 270 4.87 -12.57 12.35
N ALA A 271 5.01 -13.57 13.24
CA ALA A 271 4.22 -13.63 14.45
C ALA A 271 4.53 -12.47 15.41
N THR A 272 5.81 -12.18 15.62
CA THR A 272 6.26 -11.06 16.43
C THR A 272 5.81 -9.72 15.83
N LEU A 273 6.02 -9.51 14.53
CA LEU A 273 5.61 -8.29 13.82
C LEU A 273 4.10 -8.06 13.90
N TYR A 274 3.30 -9.12 13.77
CA TYR A 274 1.85 -9.04 13.90
C TYR A 274 1.41 -8.64 15.32
N ASN A 275 1.99 -9.28 16.34
CA ASN A 275 1.60 -9.09 17.75
C ASN A 275 2.14 -7.81 18.38
N MET A 276 3.26 -7.29 17.85
CA MET A 276 3.81 -6.00 18.28
C MET A 276 3.02 -4.80 17.74
N ASP A 277 2.05 -5.05 16.86
CA ASP A 277 1.15 -4.05 16.30
C ASP A 277 1.87 -2.89 15.59
N PHE A 278 2.97 -3.21 14.91
CA PHE A 278 3.61 -2.27 14.00
C PHE A 278 2.61 -1.82 12.92
N THR A 279 2.59 -0.52 12.64
CA THR A 279 1.80 0.00 11.54
C THR A 279 2.47 -0.34 10.22
N LYS A 280 1.75 -0.07 9.12
CA LYS A 280 2.29 -0.21 7.76
C LYS A 280 3.58 0.60 7.56
N LEU A 281 3.78 1.71 8.28
CA LEU A 281 4.93 2.60 8.08
C LEU A 281 6.23 1.99 8.63
N GLU A 282 6.19 1.38 9.82
CA GLU A 282 7.34 0.69 10.39
C GLU A 282 7.67 -0.56 9.58
N LEU A 283 6.64 -1.33 9.16
CA LEU A 283 6.83 -2.52 8.34
C LEU A 283 7.42 -2.18 6.96
N LEU A 284 7.02 -1.05 6.35
CA LEU A 284 7.65 -0.55 5.13
C LEU A 284 9.13 -0.25 5.32
N ALA A 285 9.51 0.33 6.46
CA ALA A 285 10.91 0.63 6.74
C ALA A 285 11.75 -0.66 6.84
N LEU A 286 11.29 -1.65 7.63
CA LEU A 286 11.96 -2.94 7.76
C LEU A 286 12.09 -3.64 6.40
N ARG A 287 11.00 -3.74 5.65
CA ARG A 287 10.98 -4.44 4.36
C ARG A 287 11.85 -3.74 3.32
N THR A 288 11.91 -2.41 3.33
CA THR A 288 12.77 -1.62 2.44
C THR A 288 14.24 -1.93 2.70
N VAL A 289 14.67 -1.99 3.96
CA VAL A 289 16.06 -2.36 4.31
C VAL A 289 16.39 -3.78 3.84
N ILE A 290 15.52 -4.75 4.11
CA ILE A 290 15.73 -6.14 3.69
C ILE A 290 15.82 -6.24 2.16
N LYS A 291 14.84 -5.66 1.44
CA LYS A 291 14.81 -5.70 -0.02
C LYS A 291 16.01 -4.97 -0.62
N SER A 292 16.40 -3.82 -0.08
CA SER A 292 17.56 -3.08 -0.56
C SER A 292 18.82 -3.93 -0.54
N ARG A 293 19.03 -4.76 0.49
CA ARG A 293 20.15 -5.70 0.50
C ARG A 293 19.98 -6.83 -0.51
N ASN A 294 18.80 -7.43 -0.58
CA ASN A 294 18.54 -8.61 -1.42
C ASN A 294 18.48 -8.30 -2.93
N ASP A 295 18.26 -7.04 -3.30
CA ASP A 295 18.35 -6.55 -4.68
C ASP A 295 19.82 -6.45 -5.17
N HIS A 296 20.80 -6.56 -4.27
CA HIS A 296 22.22 -6.52 -4.59
C HIS A 296 22.88 -7.88 -4.36
N ASN A 297 23.96 -8.19 -5.09
CA ASN A 297 24.64 -9.49 -4.95
C ASN A 297 25.31 -9.63 -3.58
N ASN A 298 25.93 -8.54 -3.11
CA ASN A 298 26.68 -8.50 -1.86
C ASN A 298 26.47 -7.14 -1.15
N TRP A 299 26.99 -7.01 0.08
CA TRP A 299 26.90 -5.77 0.86
C TRP A 299 27.69 -4.62 0.24
N ALA A 300 28.83 -4.89 -0.40
CA ALA A 300 29.66 -3.86 -1.04
C ALA A 300 28.93 -3.20 -2.23
N ASP A 301 28.19 -3.97 -3.02
CA ASP A 301 27.33 -3.46 -4.09
C ASP A 301 26.27 -2.49 -3.52
N LEU A 302 25.65 -2.82 -2.38
CA LEU A 302 24.70 -1.93 -1.71
C LEU A 302 25.39 -0.65 -1.20
N PHE A 303 26.56 -0.77 -0.56
CA PHE A 303 27.32 0.39 -0.09
C PHE A 303 27.67 1.34 -1.24
N LYS A 304 28.06 0.78 -2.38
CA LYS A 304 28.31 1.56 -3.59
C LYS A 304 27.05 2.28 -4.06
N THR A 305 25.91 1.59 -4.17
CA THR A 305 24.63 2.22 -4.55
C THR A 305 24.25 3.37 -3.62
N ILE A 306 24.44 3.21 -2.30
CA ILE A 306 24.20 4.26 -1.31
C ILE A 306 25.15 5.44 -1.54
N SER A 307 26.45 5.18 -1.62
CA SER A 307 27.46 6.22 -1.86
C SER A 307 27.22 6.99 -3.15
N ASP A 308 26.88 6.30 -4.24
CA ASP A 308 26.59 6.92 -5.54
C ASP A 308 25.29 7.76 -5.46
N ALA A 309 24.29 7.30 -4.72
CA ALA A 309 23.04 8.04 -4.51
C ALA A 309 23.23 9.30 -3.65
N GLU A 310 24.02 9.19 -2.57
CA GLU A 310 24.36 10.31 -1.68
C GLU A 310 25.22 11.36 -2.38
N ALA A 311 26.17 10.94 -3.24
CA ALA A 311 26.95 11.85 -4.07
C ALA A 311 26.08 12.71 -5.01
N ASN A 312 24.88 12.22 -5.36
CA ASN A 312 23.92 12.93 -6.21
C ASN A 312 22.81 13.66 -5.43
N MET A 313 22.87 13.69 -4.09
CA MET A 313 21.78 14.24 -3.28
C MET A 313 21.48 15.73 -3.55
N ASN A 314 22.50 16.49 -3.95
CA ASN A 314 22.42 17.95 -4.13
C ASN A 314 22.46 18.40 -5.60
N ASN A 315 22.14 17.52 -6.56
CA ASN A 315 22.10 17.85 -7.97
C ASN A 315 20.84 17.28 -8.68
N GLU A 316 20.70 17.54 -9.98
CA GLU A 316 19.53 17.10 -10.77
C GLU A 316 19.36 15.57 -10.85
N PHE A 317 20.41 14.80 -10.57
CA PHE A 317 20.43 13.35 -10.60
C PHE A 317 20.07 12.71 -9.26
N ARG A 318 19.59 13.46 -8.26
CA ARG A 318 19.08 12.89 -6.99
C ARG A 318 18.08 11.77 -7.25
N GLY A 319 18.41 10.57 -6.78
CA GLY A 319 17.59 9.36 -6.95
C GLY A 319 17.64 8.72 -8.33
N HIS A 320 18.50 9.20 -9.24
CA HIS A 320 18.71 8.57 -10.54
C HIS A 320 19.83 7.54 -10.46
N VAL A 321 19.78 6.57 -11.38
CA VAL A 321 20.85 5.60 -11.62
C VAL A 321 21.28 5.64 -13.08
N GLN A 322 22.53 5.28 -13.36
CA GLN A 322 22.99 5.11 -14.74
C GLN A 322 22.68 3.70 -15.24
N VAL A 323 21.86 3.60 -16.29
CA VAL A 323 21.56 2.35 -17.00
C VAL A 323 21.94 2.54 -18.47
N ASN A 324 22.90 1.74 -18.95
CA ASN A 324 23.41 1.82 -20.33
C ASN A 324 23.80 3.26 -20.76
N GLY A 325 24.48 4.00 -19.86
CA GLY A 325 24.93 5.37 -20.10
C GLY A 325 23.85 6.45 -20.03
N LYS A 326 22.62 6.11 -19.61
CA LYS A 326 21.50 7.06 -19.43
C LYS A 326 21.11 7.17 -17.96
N TRP A 327 20.81 8.38 -17.51
CA TRP A 327 20.24 8.61 -16.18
C TRP A 327 18.76 8.25 -16.17
N ILE A 328 18.37 7.38 -15.25
CA ILE A 328 17.01 6.86 -15.10
C ILE A 328 16.55 7.07 -13.65
N PHE A 329 15.35 7.59 -13.50
CA PHE A 329 14.61 7.65 -12.24
C PHE A 329 13.44 6.67 -12.32
N ASP A 330 13.51 5.61 -11.53
CA ASP A 330 12.50 4.54 -11.49
C ASP A 330 12.43 3.97 -10.07
N SER A 331 11.23 3.78 -9.54
CA SER A 331 10.98 3.16 -8.23
C SER A 331 11.60 1.78 -8.07
N LYS A 332 11.89 1.05 -9.15
CA LYS A 332 12.56 -0.25 -9.11
C LYS A 332 14.01 -0.18 -8.61
N HIS A 333 14.62 1.00 -8.60
CA HIS A 333 15.99 1.18 -8.13
C HIS A 333 16.01 1.73 -6.70
N TYR A 334 16.79 1.08 -5.83
CA TYR A 334 16.89 1.49 -4.42
C TYR A 334 17.38 2.93 -4.24
N ALA A 335 18.28 3.43 -5.10
CA ALA A 335 18.75 4.82 -5.05
C ALA A 335 17.60 5.85 -5.09
N THR A 336 16.56 5.57 -5.88
CA THR A 336 15.34 6.38 -5.95
C THR A 336 14.65 6.47 -4.58
N ILE A 337 14.54 5.34 -3.89
CA ILE A 337 13.85 5.23 -2.58
C ILE A 337 14.73 5.74 -1.43
N HIS A 338 16.04 5.51 -1.49
CA HIS A 338 17.02 5.96 -0.52
C HIS A 338 17.07 7.49 -0.41
N THR A 339 16.91 8.19 -1.52
CA THR A 339 17.00 9.66 -1.59
C THR A 339 15.69 10.39 -1.34
N LEU A 340 14.65 9.70 -0.87
CA LEU A 340 13.37 10.31 -0.48
C LEU A 340 13.51 11.20 0.76
N GLU A 341 12.58 12.14 0.93
CA GLU A 341 12.71 13.19 1.94
C GLU A 341 12.46 12.65 3.36
N SER A 342 13.39 12.87 4.28
CA SER A 342 13.25 12.42 5.67
C SER A 342 12.71 13.53 6.58
N ASN A 343 12.89 14.79 6.20
CA ASN A 343 12.69 15.98 7.03
C ASN A 343 13.42 15.90 8.39
N ILE A 344 14.57 15.21 8.44
CA ILE A 344 15.29 14.97 9.71
C ILE A 344 15.56 16.26 10.48
N ASP A 345 15.98 17.33 9.80
CA ASP A 345 16.32 18.63 10.41
C ASP A 345 15.11 19.35 11.02
N LYS A 346 13.90 18.91 10.71
CA LYS A 346 12.63 19.49 11.19
C LYS A 346 11.92 18.59 12.20
N ARG A 347 12.49 17.45 12.55
CA ARG A 347 11.91 16.51 13.52
C ARG A 347 12.30 16.89 14.95
N SER A 348 11.39 16.65 15.89
CA SER A 348 11.71 16.80 17.31
C SER A 348 12.61 15.66 17.77
N VAL A 349 13.42 15.90 18.80
CA VAL A 349 14.22 14.85 19.43
C VAL A 349 13.37 13.66 19.91
N SER A 350 12.13 13.92 20.34
CA SER A 350 11.19 12.87 20.75
C SER A 350 10.77 11.98 19.59
N ASP A 351 10.49 12.54 18.41
CA ASP A 351 10.14 11.77 17.21
C ASP A 351 11.35 10.93 16.73
N ILE A 352 12.55 11.52 16.74
CA ILE A 352 13.80 10.83 16.42
C ILE A 352 14.05 9.68 17.41
N PHE A 353 13.84 9.92 18.71
CA PHE A 353 14.02 8.89 19.74
C PHE A 353 13.03 7.73 19.56
N GLN A 354 11.74 8.01 19.39
CA GLN A 354 10.72 6.98 19.16
C GLN A 354 11.06 6.11 17.93
N LYS A 355 11.47 6.74 16.82
CA LYS A 355 11.91 6.02 15.62
C LYS A 355 13.20 5.24 15.86
N SER A 356 14.13 5.77 16.63
CA SER A 356 15.37 5.06 16.99
C SER A 356 15.10 3.84 17.86
N VAL A 357 14.08 3.87 18.73
CA VAL A 357 13.62 2.70 19.51
C VAL A 357 13.10 1.61 18.57
N THR A 358 12.22 1.96 17.63
CA THR A 358 11.75 1.01 16.60
C THR A 358 12.90 0.47 15.76
N GLY A 359 13.83 1.33 15.35
CA GLY A 359 15.04 0.94 14.61
C GLY A 359 15.91 -0.04 15.40
N ALA A 360 16.09 0.19 16.70
CA ALA A 360 16.83 -0.72 17.58
C ALA A 360 16.14 -2.09 17.71
N VAL A 361 14.81 -2.12 17.85
CA VAL A 361 14.04 -3.38 17.89
C VAL A 361 14.18 -4.15 16.58
N PHE A 362 14.06 -3.48 15.43
CA PHE A 362 14.27 -4.12 14.14
C PHE A 362 15.71 -4.58 13.93
N LEU A 363 16.70 -3.80 14.37
CA LEU A 363 18.10 -4.19 14.31
C LEU A 363 18.35 -5.46 15.15
N LYS A 364 17.78 -5.55 16.36
CA LYS A 364 17.82 -6.76 17.18
C LYS A 364 17.24 -7.96 16.42
N PHE A 365 16.05 -7.81 15.84
CA PHE A 365 15.43 -8.89 15.06
C PHE A 365 16.31 -9.36 13.92
N LEU A 366 16.83 -8.44 13.11
CA LEU A 366 17.69 -8.76 11.98
C LEU A 366 19.02 -9.40 12.40
N LYS A 367 19.59 -8.95 13.53
CA LYS A 367 20.88 -9.40 14.05
C LYS A 367 20.82 -10.73 14.77
N GLU A 368 19.81 -10.95 15.60
CA GLU A 368 19.78 -12.03 16.59
C GLU A 368 18.70 -13.08 16.29
N ASP A 369 17.59 -12.68 15.68
CA ASP A 369 16.45 -13.59 15.42
C ASP A 369 16.33 -13.99 13.94
N THR A 370 17.28 -13.57 13.10
CA THR A 370 17.34 -13.98 11.69
C THR A 370 18.76 -14.28 11.23
N ASN A 371 18.89 -14.78 10.00
CA ASN A 371 20.17 -14.97 9.34
C ASN A 371 20.61 -13.76 8.48
N PHE A 372 19.90 -12.62 8.55
CA PHE A 372 20.14 -11.48 7.66
C PHE A 372 21.52 -10.85 7.85
N LEU A 373 22.03 -10.81 9.08
CA LEU A 373 23.33 -10.22 9.42
C LEU A 373 24.39 -11.26 9.82
N GLN A 374 24.20 -12.53 9.47
CA GLN A 374 25.19 -13.58 9.75
C GLN A 374 26.40 -13.44 8.80
N LEU A 375 27.48 -12.86 9.31
CA LEU A 375 28.73 -12.59 8.58
C LEU A 375 29.92 -13.08 9.42
N GLU A 376 30.87 -13.74 8.77
CA GLU A 376 32.10 -14.23 9.42
C GLU A 376 33.17 -13.13 9.56
N ASP A 377 33.24 -12.20 8.60
CA ASP A 377 34.18 -11.08 8.63
C ASP A 377 33.71 -10.00 9.62
N ILE A 378 34.45 -9.83 10.71
CA ILE A 378 34.16 -8.89 11.80
C ILE A 378 34.13 -7.43 11.32
N LYS A 379 35.08 -7.01 10.46
CA LYS A 379 35.13 -5.61 9.99
C LYS A 379 33.97 -5.30 9.07
N LEU A 380 33.64 -6.25 8.19
CA LEU A 380 32.46 -6.14 7.35
C LEU A 380 31.19 -6.14 8.19
N TYR A 381 31.11 -7.01 9.20
CA TYR A 381 29.98 -7.08 10.13
C TYR A 381 29.71 -5.75 10.83
N GLU A 382 30.73 -5.09 11.38
CA GLU A 382 30.57 -3.77 12.00
C GLU A 382 30.03 -2.72 11.03
N THR A 383 30.56 -2.72 9.80
CA THR A 383 30.11 -1.80 8.73
C THR A 383 28.65 -2.08 8.35
N VAL A 384 28.30 -3.35 8.18
CA VAL A 384 26.93 -3.79 7.86
C VAL A 384 25.95 -3.40 8.96
N VAL A 385 26.29 -3.63 10.22
CA VAL A 385 25.43 -3.27 11.36
C VAL A 385 25.18 -1.75 11.39
N LYS A 386 26.23 -0.94 11.20
CA LYS A 386 26.07 0.53 11.10
C LYS A 386 25.17 0.92 9.93
N THR A 387 25.44 0.40 8.74
CA THR A 387 24.61 0.70 7.56
C THR A 387 23.15 0.32 7.80
N VAL A 388 22.86 -0.88 8.29
CA VAL A 388 21.50 -1.35 8.56
C VAL A 388 20.81 -0.48 9.61
N ALA A 389 21.51 -0.13 10.70
CA ALA A 389 21.00 0.79 11.71
C ALA A 389 20.62 2.16 11.12
N GLY A 390 21.51 2.73 10.29
CA GLY A 390 21.28 4.00 9.61
C GLY A 390 20.11 3.96 8.64
N LEU A 391 20.02 2.91 7.83
CA LEU A 391 18.92 2.72 6.86
C LEU A 391 17.57 2.48 7.54
N LEU A 392 17.54 1.77 8.67
CA LEU A 392 16.30 1.57 9.44
C LEU A 392 15.74 2.91 9.91
N LEU A 393 16.56 3.78 10.52
CA LEU A 393 16.09 5.10 10.95
C LEU A 393 15.75 6.01 9.76
N LEU A 394 16.55 5.98 8.69
CA LEU A 394 16.24 6.70 7.45
C LEU A 394 14.83 6.33 6.97
N HIS A 395 14.54 5.05 6.80
CA HIS A 395 13.25 4.62 6.27
C HIS A 395 12.10 4.77 7.28
N LEU A 396 12.36 4.71 8.59
CA LEU A 396 11.35 5.08 9.60
C LEU A 396 10.97 6.56 9.55
N MET A 397 11.84 7.42 9.02
CA MET A 397 11.57 8.84 8.76
C MET A 397 10.99 9.09 7.36
N THR A 398 11.47 8.42 6.31
CA THR A 398 10.93 8.61 4.96
C THR A 398 9.55 7.96 4.80
N SER A 399 9.26 6.87 5.51
CA SER A 399 7.97 6.18 5.46
C SER A 399 6.75 7.09 5.69
N PRO A 400 6.63 7.80 6.83
CA PRO A 400 5.51 8.72 7.08
C PRO A 400 5.43 9.89 6.10
N THR A 401 6.53 10.26 5.45
CA THR A 401 6.62 11.46 4.60
C THR A 401 6.33 11.17 3.13
N ASN A 402 6.62 9.96 2.63
CA ASN A 402 6.63 9.68 1.19
C ASN A 402 5.80 8.44 0.79
N MET A 403 5.37 7.59 1.73
CA MET A 403 4.71 6.33 1.36
C MET A 403 3.24 6.57 1.08
N HIS A 404 2.76 5.99 -0.02
CA HIS A 404 1.39 6.19 -0.45
C HIS A 404 0.51 5.00 -0.04
N GLY A 405 -0.71 5.32 0.40
CA GLY A 405 -1.75 4.33 0.60
C GLY A 405 -2.27 3.80 -0.73
N ILE A 406 -2.52 2.50 -0.81
CA ILE A 406 -3.22 1.86 -1.90
C ILE A 406 -4.65 1.65 -1.42
N THR A 407 -5.59 2.41 -2.00
CA THR A 407 -6.99 2.44 -1.56
C THR A 407 -7.93 1.86 -2.61
N SER A 408 -9.16 1.56 -2.20
CA SER A 408 -10.25 1.16 -3.08
C SER A 408 -11.57 1.63 -2.46
N THR A 409 -12.65 1.61 -3.24
CA THR A 409 -13.99 2.00 -2.80
C THR A 409 -14.84 0.78 -2.52
N MET A 410 -15.41 0.77 -1.33
CA MET A 410 -16.16 -0.34 -0.74
C MET A 410 -17.65 -0.04 -0.72
N GLU A 411 -18.45 -1.08 -0.97
CA GLU A 411 -19.90 -1.03 -0.81
C GLU A 411 -20.29 -0.91 0.67
N THR A 412 -21.32 -0.12 0.95
CA THR A 412 -21.98 -0.06 2.25
C THR A 412 -23.45 0.24 1.99
N ASN A 413 -24.36 -0.63 2.43
CA ASN A 413 -25.81 -0.47 2.22
C ASN A 413 -26.20 -0.26 0.74
N GLY A 414 -25.58 -1.00 -0.18
CA GLY A 414 -25.89 -0.93 -1.61
C GLY A 414 -25.21 0.20 -2.38
N VAL A 415 -24.32 0.98 -1.75
CA VAL A 415 -23.58 2.09 -2.40
C VAL A 415 -22.08 2.05 -2.12
N TYR A 416 -21.28 2.36 -3.13
CA TYR A 416 -19.82 2.39 -3.12
C TYR A 416 -19.31 3.81 -2.84
N VAL A 417 -19.30 4.20 -1.57
CA VAL A 417 -18.88 5.55 -1.14
C VAL A 417 -17.80 5.53 -0.06
N LYS A 418 -17.50 4.36 0.52
CA LYS A 418 -16.54 4.23 1.61
C LYS A 418 -15.16 3.89 1.04
N GLU A 419 -14.21 4.82 1.16
CA GLU A 419 -12.81 4.52 0.87
C GLU A 419 -12.22 3.59 1.95
N VAL A 420 -11.47 2.59 1.51
CA VAL A 420 -10.72 1.68 2.40
C VAL A 420 -9.26 1.61 1.98
N ASN A 421 -8.37 1.59 2.97
CA ASN A 421 -6.95 1.32 2.76
C ASN A 421 -6.72 -0.19 2.67
N LEU A 422 -5.97 -0.64 1.68
CA LEU A 422 -5.65 -2.06 1.47
C LEU A 422 -4.17 -2.35 1.74
N ALA A 423 -3.30 -1.45 1.31
CA ALA A 423 -1.86 -1.60 1.44
C ALA A 423 -1.18 -0.22 1.47
N SER A 424 0.14 -0.21 1.58
CA SER A 424 0.96 0.98 1.37
C SER A 424 2.28 0.60 0.72
N ALA A 425 2.88 1.56 0.00
CA ALA A 425 4.08 1.33 -0.75
C ALA A 425 4.91 2.61 -1.03
N PRO A 426 6.24 2.48 -1.18
CA PRO A 426 7.12 3.51 -1.75
C PRO A 426 6.94 3.68 -3.26
N TYR A 427 6.71 4.92 -3.68
CA TYR A 427 6.65 5.37 -5.08
C TYR A 427 7.53 6.60 -5.25
N GLY A 428 8.70 6.42 -5.86
CA GLY A 428 9.68 7.47 -6.10
C GLY A 428 9.11 8.68 -6.83
N TYR A 429 8.37 8.48 -7.93
CA TYR A 429 7.89 9.59 -8.76
C TYR A 429 6.66 10.25 -8.13
N HIS A 430 5.70 9.50 -7.61
CA HIS A 430 4.57 10.08 -6.87
C HIS A 430 5.03 10.87 -5.63
N SER A 431 6.18 10.53 -5.03
CA SER A 431 6.78 11.30 -3.93
C SER A 431 7.37 12.65 -4.36
N LEU A 432 7.49 12.93 -5.66
CA LEU A 432 7.92 14.24 -6.18
C LEU A 432 6.76 15.25 -6.28
N LEU A 433 5.52 14.79 -6.15
CA LEU A 433 4.33 15.64 -6.22
C LEU A 433 4.16 16.36 -4.88
N ASN A 434 4.28 17.69 -4.88
CA ASN A 434 4.02 18.47 -3.67
C ASN A 434 2.53 18.59 -3.36
N HIS A 435 2.23 19.09 -2.18
CA HIS A 435 0.88 19.20 -1.66
C HIS A 435 0.12 20.47 -2.09
N SER A 436 -1.18 20.32 -2.37
CA SER A 436 -2.18 21.40 -2.30
C SER A 436 -3.45 20.92 -1.58
N CYS A 437 -4.08 21.81 -0.79
CA CYS A 437 -5.41 21.57 -0.22
C CYS A 437 -6.53 21.63 -1.28
N SER A 438 -6.20 22.07 -2.50
CA SER A 438 -7.03 21.97 -3.71
C SER A 438 -6.15 21.41 -4.85
N PRO A 439 -5.94 20.09 -4.90
CA PRO A 439 -5.03 19.46 -5.85
C PRO A 439 -5.54 19.59 -7.28
N ASN A 440 -4.64 19.57 -8.26
CA ASN A 440 -4.99 19.55 -9.69
C ASN A 440 -4.86 18.16 -10.33
N VAL A 441 -4.40 17.17 -9.55
CA VAL A 441 -4.33 15.77 -9.94
C VAL A 441 -4.99 14.89 -8.88
N VAL A 442 -5.34 13.66 -9.26
CA VAL A 442 -5.84 12.63 -8.37
C VAL A 442 -5.15 11.30 -8.67
N ARG A 443 -4.76 10.59 -7.61
CA ARG A 443 -4.20 9.24 -7.70
C ARG A 443 -5.34 8.22 -7.74
N TYR A 444 -5.14 7.12 -8.47
CA TYR A 444 -6.01 5.95 -8.40
C TYR A 444 -5.19 4.66 -8.56
N ASN A 445 -5.73 3.57 -8.03
CA ASN A 445 -5.11 2.24 -8.08
C ASN A 445 -6.10 1.26 -8.66
N LYS A 446 -5.65 0.43 -9.61
CA LYS A 446 -6.44 -0.73 -10.02
C LYS A 446 -6.56 -1.70 -8.84
N ILE A 447 -7.79 -2.13 -8.54
CA ILE A 447 -8.04 -3.10 -7.48
C ILE A 447 -7.19 -4.36 -7.68
N GLY A 448 -6.50 -4.79 -6.62
CA GLY A 448 -5.63 -5.95 -6.67
C GLY A 448 -4.30 -5.73 -7.40
N SER A 449 -3.86 -4.48 -7.55
CA SER A 449 -2.55 -4.12 -8.06
C SER A 449 -1.83 -3.19 -7.10
N GLY A 450 -0.50 -3.23 -7.10
CA GLY A 450 0.35 -2.21 -6.49
C GLY A 450 0.55 -0.99 -7.38
N SER A 451 0.18 -1.03 -8.65
CA SER A 451 0.38 0.08 -9.59
C SER A 451 -0.44 1.32 -9.19
N MET A 452 0.17 2.50 -9.30
CA MET A 452 -0.46 3.78 -9.01
C MET A 452 -0.44 4.66 -10.25
N SER A 453 -1.60 5.24 -10.57
CA SER A 453 -1.77 6.12 -11.71
C SER A 453 -2.20 7.51 -11.28
N LEU A 454 -1.82 8.51 -12.06
CA LEU A 454 -2.12 9.92 -11.81
C LEU A 454 -2.95 10.52 -12.95
N MET A 455 -4.17 10.97 -12.64
CA MET A 455 -5.04 11.66 -13.60
C MET A 455 -5.17 13.14 -13.26
N VAL A 456 -5.25 13.99 -14.27
CA VAL A 456 -5.55 15.42 -14.14
C VAL A 456 -7.00 15.65 -13.73
N LEU A 457 -7.21 16.39 -12.65
CA LEU A 457 -8.52 16.75 -12.07
C LEU A 457 -8.91 18.21 -12.34
N ARG A 458 -7.91 19.08 -12.57
CA ARG A 458 -8.07 20.50 -12.92
C ARG A 458 -7.12 20.83 -14.07
N PRO A 459 -7.45 21.75 -14.97
CA PRO A 459 -6.55 22.08 -16.07
C PRO A 459 -5.22 22.63 -15.58
N ILE A 460 -4.15 22.24 -16.25
CA ILE A 460 -2.77 22.59 -15.87
C ILE A 460 -2.15 23.33 -17.04
N LYS A 461 -1.83 24.61 -16.84
CA LYS A 461 -1.12 25.40 -17.86
C LYS A 461 0.36 25.08 -17.86
N LYS A 462 1.01 25.31 -19.01
CA LYS A 462 2.47 25.26 -19.11
C LYS A 462 3.13 26.06 -17.97
N GLY A 463 4.09 25.45 -17.29
CA GLY A 463 4.81 26.00 -16.15
C GLY A 463 4.12 25.82 -14.80
N MET A 464 2.87 25.36 -14.75
CA MET A 464 2.20 25.04 -13.49
C MET A 464 2.72 23.73 -12.91
N GLN A 465 2.84 23.70 -11.57
CA GLN A 465 3.16 22.51 -10.81
C GLN A 465 1.94 21.57 -10.70
N LEU A 466 2.21 20.27 -10.74
CA LEU A 466 1.26 19.23 -10.36
C LEU A 466 1.24 19.10 -8.84
N PHE A 467 0.06 19.26 -8.25
CA PHE A 467 -0.15 19.17 -6.81
C PHE A 467 -1.09 18.04 -6.46
N ASP A 468 -0.62 17.16 -5.59
CA ASP A 468 -1.39 16.09 -4.99
C ASP A 468 -1.97 16.54 -3.63
N ASN A 469 -2.87 15.73 -3.06
CA ASN A 469 -3.38 15.93 -1.72
C ASN A 469 -2.80 14.90 -0.74
N TYR A 470 -2.33 15.41 0.41
CA TYR A 470 -1.68 14.62 1.45
C TYR A 470 -2.64 14.25 2.59
N GLY A 471 -3.96 14.31 2.33
CA GLY A 471 -5.02 14.07 3.31
C GLY A 471 -5.65 15.35 3.89
N ALA A 472 -5.22 16.53 3.45
CA ALA A 472 -5.69 17.82 3.97
C ALA A 472 -6.45 18.61 2.89
N HIS A 473 -7.62 18.13 2.48
CA HIS A 473 -8.44 18.77 1.43
C HIS A 473 -9.35 19.87 2.01
N HIS A 474 -9.43 21.03 1.35
CA HIS A 474 -10.18 22.19 1.86
C HIS A 474 -11.68 21.91 2.01
N ALA A 475 -12.25 21.11 1.11
CA ALA A 475 -13.65 20.72 1.15
C ALA A 475 -14.04 19.86 2.36
N LEU A 476 -13.07 19.22 3.04
CA LEU A 476 -13.33 18.28 4.15
C LEU A 476 -13.03 18.87 5.53
N GLU A 477 -12.03 19.74 5.64
CA GLU A 477 -11.51 20.19 6.92
C GLU A 477 -11.15 21.68 6.89
N GLN A 478 -11.28 22.38 8.02
CA GLN A 478 -10.98 23.81 8.15
C GLN A 478 -9.47 24.13 8.04
N ARG A 479 -9.14 25.35 7.60
CA ARG A 479 -7.78 25.78 7.29
C ARG A 479 -6.74 25.48 8.37
N ASP A 480 -7.06 25.81 9.63
CA ASP A 480 -6.10 25.69 10.73
C ASP A 480 -5.77 24.23 11.05
N ALA A 481 -6.78 23.35 11.03
CA ALA A 481 -6.60 21.92 11.23
C ALA A 481 -5.77 21.30 10.08
N ARG A 482 -6.07 21.66 8.82
CA ARG A 482 -5.28 21.24 7.66
C ARG A 482 -3.81 21.62 7.80
N ARG A 483 -3.53 22.88 8.15
CA ARG A 483 -2.15 23.38 8.33
C ARG A 483 -1.45 22.72 9.51
N ALA A 484 -2.14 22.52 10.63
CA ALA A 484 -1.60 21.84 11.80
C ALA A 484 -1.19 20.40 11.47
N ASN A 485 -2.05 19.65 10.77
CA ASN A 485 -1.78 18.28 10.32
C ASN A 485 -0.56 18.23 9.38
N LEU A 486 -0.54 19.07 8.34
CA LEU A 486 0.59 19.11 7.39
C LEU A 486 1.90 19.49 8.06
N LYS A 487 1.89 20.46 8.99
CA LYS A 487 3.06 20.86 9.76
C LYS A 487 3.55 19.74 10.67
N PHE A 488 2.63 19.02 11.32
CA PHE A 488 2.96 17.89 12.17
C PHE A 488 3.55 16.73 11.36
N GLN A 489 2.92 16.30 10.26
CA GLN A 489 3.33 15.11 9.51
C GLN A 489 4.47 15.39 8.52
N TYR A 490 4.33 16.42 7.69
CA TYR A 490 5.19 16.70 6.54
C TYR A 490 6.15 17.89 6.76
N LYS A 491 6.09 18.53 7.93
CA LYS A 491 7.05 19.55 8.38
C LYS A 491 7.13 20.78 7.48
N PHE A 492 5.98 21.23 6.96
CA PHE A 492 5.87 22.48 6.21
C PHE A 492 4.56 23.21 6.52
N ASP A 493 4.53 24.51 6.23
CA ASP A 493 3.35 25.37 6.32
C ASP A 493 2.72 25.52 4.92
N CYS A 494 1.49 25.04 4.73
CA CYS A 494 0.85 25.06 3.43
C CYS A 494 0.44 26.47 2.98
N ILE A 495 0.91 26.85 1.79
CA ILE A 495 0.69 28.16 1.15
C ILE A 495 -0.11 28.04 -0.17
N CYS A 496 -0.83 26.92 -0.38
CA CYS A 496 -1.69 26.78 -1.55
C CYS A 496 -2.81 27.83 -1.55
N GLU A 497 -3.41 28.09 -2.71
CA GLU A 497 -4.51 29.04 -2.90
C GLU A 497 -5.65 28.87 -1.88
N ALA A 498 -5.99 27.62 -1.54
CA ALA A 498 -7.07 27.33 -0.59
C ALA A 498 -6.70 27.69 0.85
N CYS A 499 -5.41 27.64 1.21
CA CYS A 499 -4.92 28.09 2.50
C CYS A 499 -4.68 29.61 2.54
N VAL A 500 -4.25 30.23 1.43
CA VAL A 500 -4.05 31.68 1.34
C VAL A 500 -5.38 32.41 1.39
N ASN A 501 -6.37 31.95 0.61
CA ASN A 501 -7.68 32.57 0.48
C ASN A 501 -8.72 32.04 1.47
N ASN A 502 -8.31 31.20 2.44
CA ASN A 502 -9.19 30.59 3.45
C ASN A 502 -10.46 29.94 2.86
N TRP A 503 -10.28 29.06 1.87
CA TRP A 503 -11.41 28.42 1.19
C TRP A 503 -12.28 27.60 2.16
N PRO A 504 -13.62 27.65 2.02
CA PRO A 504 -14.57 26.99 2.91
C PRO A 504 -14.59 25.46 2.70
N THR A 505 -15.23 24.76 3.64
CA THR A 505 -15.57 23.34 3.47
C THR A 505 -16.74 23.16 2.49
N TYR A 506 -16.96 21.94 2.02
CA TYR A 506 -18.04 21.61 1.07
C TYR A 506 -19.42 22.03 1.58
N LEU A 507 -19.70 21.89 2.88
CA LEU A 507 -20.99 22.26 3.47
C LEU A 507 -21.17 23.78 3.60
N SER A 508 -20.09 24.54 3.53
CA SER A 508 -20.09 26.00 3.70
C SER A 508 -19.88 26.76 2.39
N ILE A 509 -19.57 26.05 1.29
CA ILE A 509 -19.39 26.66 -0.02
C ILE A 509 -20.74 26.86 -0.70
N GLY A 510 -20.97 28.08 -1.20
CA GLY A 510 -22.17 28.41 -1.96
C GLY A 510 -22.00 28.19 -3.47
N PRO A 511 -23.11 28.23 -4.23
CA PRO A 511 -23.05 28.36 -5.68
C PRO A 511 -22.38 29.69 -6.07
N SER A 512 -21.57 29.67 -7.13
CA SER A 512 -20.94 30.89 -7.62
C SER A 512 -21.92 31.69 -8.48
N ILE A 513 -22.18 32.95 -8.09
CA ILE A 513 -23.08 33.85 -8.83
C ILE A 513 -22.52 34.28 -10.19
N HIS A 514 -21.24 34.01 -10.44
CA HIS A 514 -20.56 34.38 -11.68
C HIS A 514 -20.58 33.27 -12.74
N VAL A 515 -21.06 32.08 -12.38
CA VAL A 515 -21.10 30.94 -13.29
C VAL A 515 -22.22 31.12 -14.32
N PRO A 516 -21.94 30.98 -15.63
CA PRO A 516 -22.96 31.05 -16.67
C PRO A 516 -24.10 30.04 -16.46
N ALA A 517 -25.35 30.51 -16.52
CA ALA A 517 -26.54 29.67 -16.34
C ALA A 517 -26.59 28.45 -17.29
N LYS A 518 -26.01 28.58 -18.50
CA LYS A 518 -25.86 27.48 -19.44
C LYS A 518 -24.98 26.34 -18.89
N LEU A 519 -23.87 26.66 -18.22
CA LEU A 519 -22.99 25.66 -17.61
C LEU A 519 -23.69 24.95 -16.44
N ILE A 520 -24.40 25.72 -15.61
CA ILE A 520 -25.21 25.17 -14.50
C ILE A 520 -26.27 24.20 -15.05
N SER A 521 -26.96 24.58 -16.12
CA SER A 521 -27.97 23.74 -16.78
C SER A 521 -27.38 22.42 -17.30
N ILE A 522 -26.21 22.47 -17.96
CA ILE A 522 -25.52 21.26 -18.45
C ILE A 522 -25.12 20.37 -17.27
N LYS A 523 -24.52 20.95 -16.21
CA LYS A 523 -24.13 20.22 -15.00
C LYS A 523 -25.31 19.54 -14.32
N ASN A 524 -26.42 20.25 -14.12
CA ASN A 524 -27.61 19.70 -13.46
C ASN A 524 -28.28 18.59 -14.26
N LYS A 525 -28.20 18.66 -15.61
CA LYS A 525 -28.67 17.58 -16.47
C LYS A 525 -27.73 16.37 -16.43
N LEU A 526 -26.42 16.59 -16.39
CA LEU A 526 -25.41 15.54 -16.38
C LEU A 526 -25.37 14.80 -15.03
N ILE A 527 -25.32 15.54 -13.92
CA ILE A 527 -25.19 15.03 -12.55
C ILE A 527 -26.56 15.13 -11.85
N SER A 528 -27.58 14.54 -12.47
CA SER A 528 -28.90 14.43 -11.85
C SER A 528 -28.90 13.45 -10.69
N LYS A 529 -29.89 13.51 -9.80
CA LYS A 529 -30.05 12.54 -8.69
C LYS A 529 -30.03 11.07 -9.15
N CYS A 530 -30.59 10.79 -10.32
CA CYS A 530 -30.59 9.45 -10.91
C CYS A 530 -29.16 9.00 -11.28
N VAL A 531 -28.41 9.88 -11.94
CA VAL A 531 -27.01 9.62 -12.32
C VAL A 531 -26.13 9.46 -11.10
N ILE A 532 -26.27 10.31 -10.07
CA ILE A 532 -25.53 10.18 -8.81
C ILE A 532 -25.81 8.79 -8.20
N GLY A 533 -27.08 8.41 -8.06
CA GLY A 533 -27.43 7.11 -7.51
C GLY A 533 -26.87 5.94 -8.32
N ASP A 534 -26.80 6.05 -9.64
CA ASP A 534 -26.18 5.03 -10.49
C ASP A 534 -24.66 4.94 -10.29
N LEU A 535 -23.98 6.07 -10.17
CA LEU A 535 -22.53 6.12 -9.87
C LEU A 535 -22.24 5.56 -8.47
N GLU A 536 -23.05 5.92 -7.48
CA GLU A 536 -22.98 5.36 -6.12
C GLU A 536 -23.21 3.86 -6.13
N ARG A 537 -24.09 3.32 -6.98
CA ARG A 537 -24.28 1.87 -7.14
C ARG A 537 -23.23 1.18 -8.02
N GLY A 538 -22.21 1.91 -8.49
CA GLY A 538 -21.13 1.35 -9.29
C GLY A 538 -21.49 1.05 -10.75
N ASN A 539 -22.50 1.72 -11.32
CA ASN A 539 -22.93 1.48 -12.69
C ASN A 539 -21.87 1.95 -13.72
N ILE A 540 -21.17 0.97 -14.30
CA ILE A 540 -20.11 1.18 -15.29
C ILE A 540 -20.57 1.87 -16.57
N ALA A 541 -21.76 1.55 -17.07
CA ALA A 541 -22.29 2.13 -18.30
C ALA A 541 -22.63 3.62 -18.11
N THR A 542 -23.22 3.96 -16.95
CA THR A 542 -23.45 5.36 -16.57
C THR A 542 -22.12 6.10 -16.43
N ALA A 543 -21.13 5.53 -15.74
CA ALA A 543 -19.80 6.14 -15.60
C ALA A 543 -19.14 6.43 -16.95
N GLN A 544 -19.13 5.46 -17.88
CA GLN A 544 -18.59 5.64 -19.24
C GLN A 544 -19.30 6.76 -20.00
N LYS A 545 -20.63 6.83 -19.89
CA LYS A 545 -21.44 7.83 -20.58
C LYS A 545 -21.14 9.26 -20.11
N VAL A 546 -20.87 9.47 -18.81
CA VAL A 546 -20.73 10.81 -18.24
C VAL A 546 -19.28 11.29 -18.18
N PHE A 547 -18.30 10.39 -18.11
CA PHE A 547 -16.89 10.70 -17.85
C PHE A 547 -16.32 11.84 -18.71
N LYS A 548 -16.40 11.74 -20.05
CA LYS A 548 -15.84 12.76 -20.95
C LYS A 548 -16.49 14.14 -20.76
N THR A 549 -17.79 14.17 -20.50
CA THR A 549 -18.52 15.43 -20.27
C THR A 549 -18.17 16.02 -18.91
N LEU A 550 -17.95 15.18 -17.88
CA LEU A 550 -17.45 15.62 -16.57
C LEU A 550 -16.07 16.27 -16.67
N CYS A 551 -15.13 15.69 -17.42
CA CYS A 551 -13.82 16.30 -17.66
C CYS A 551 -13.96 17.70 -18.27
N SER A 552 -14.82 17.85 -19.29
CA SER A 552 -15.09 19.15 -19.92
C SER A 552 -15.75 20.14 -18.95
N LEU A 553 -16.66 19.70 -18.09
CA LEU A 553 -17.25 20.58 -17.08
C LEU A 553 -16.23 21.05 -16.05
N CYS A 554 -15.38 20.16 -15.53
CA CYS A 554 -14.31 20.53 -14.61
C CYS A 554 -13.39 21.60 -15.24
N GLN A 555 -13.00 21.40 -16.50
CA GLN A 555 -12.22 22.37 -17.27
C GLN A 555 -12.89 23.75 -17.35
N ASN A 556 -14.21 23.79 -17.58
CA ASN A 556 -14.97 25.03 -17.75
C ASN A 556 -15.34 25.71 -16.43
N PHE A 557 -15.44 24.97 -15.32
CA PHE A 557 -15.74 25.52 -13.99
C PHE A 557 -14.49 26.02 -13.26
N GLU A 558 -13.29 25.59 -13.66
CA GLU A 558 -12.02 25.99 -13.03
C GLU A 558 -11.88 27.50 -12.79
N PRO A 559 -12.20 28.41 -13.73
CA PRO A 559 -12.04 29.85 -13.51
C PRO A 559 -12.93 30.43 -12.39
N TYR A 560 -13.91 29.67 -11.92
CA TYR A 560 -14.86 30.07 -10.86
C TYR A 560 -14.54 29.41 -9.51
N ALA A 561 -13.42 28.70 -9.40
CA ALA A 561 -13.02 28.06 -8.16
C ALA A 561 -12.76 29.09 -7.03
N PRO A 562 -13.11 28.77 -5.77
CA PRO A 562 -13.84 27.57 -5.36
C PRO A 562 -15.35 27.76 -5.56
N CYS A 563 -16.03 26.74 -6.10
CA CYS A 563 -17.50 26.72 -6.21
C CYS A 563 -18.05 25.30 -6.08
N VAL A 564 -19.30 25.17 -5.61
CA VAL A 564 -19.95 23.86 -5.44
C VAL A 564 -20.10 23.11 -6.77
N GLU A 565 -20.32 23.83 -7.88
CA GLU A 565 -20.47 23.22 -9.20
C GLU A 565 -19.21 22.46 -9.64
N LEU A 566 -18.03 23.03 -9.38
CA LEU A 566 -16.75 22.38 -9.67
C LEU A 566 -16.55 21.16 -8.76
N LEU A 567 -16.80 21.30 -7.46
CA LEU A 567 -16.62 20.21 -6.50
C LEU A 567 -17.52 19.01 -6.84
N ASP A 568 -18.79 19.25 -7.16
CA ASP A 568 -19.72 18.20 -7.59
C ASP A 568 -19.22 17.44 -8.83
N CYS A 569 -18.69 18.17 -9.81
CA CYS A 569 -18.11 17.56 -11.01
C CYS A 569 -16.86 16.74 -10.69
N GLN A 570 -16.00 17.24 -9.82
CA GLN A 570 -14.77 16.55 -9.41
C GLN A 570 -15.07 15.26 -8.62
N GLU A 571 -16.02 15.29 -7.69
CA GLU A 571 -16.42 14.09 -6.93
C GLU A 571 -17.11 13.05 -7.83
N ALA A 572 -17.99 13.47 -8.74
CA ALA A 572 -18.58 12.55 -9.72
C ALA A 572 -17.50 11.93 -10.64
N LEU A 573 -16.47 12.70 -11.01
CA LEU A 573 -15.34 12.23 -11.81
C LEU A 573 -14.47 11.23 -11.05
N LYS A 574 -14.19 11.47 -9.76
CA LYS A 574 -13.50 10.51 -8.87
C LYS A 574 -14.30 9.23 -8.69
N GLN A 575 -15.62 9.30 -8.58
CA GLN A 575 -16.48 8.12 -8.52
C GLN A 575 -16.42 7.31 -9.82
N CYS A 576 -16.39 7.96 -10.99
CA CYS A 576 -16.17 7.28 -12.26
C CYS A 576 -14.82 6.53 -12.27
N LEU A 577 -13.75 7.17 -11.79
CA LEU A 577 -12.43 6.52 -11.66
C LEU A 577 -12.45 5.31 -10.71
N ALA A 578 -13.14 5.40 -9.57
CA ALA A 578 -13.30 4.28 -8.66
C ALA A 578 -13.98 3.08 -9.35
N ILE A 579 -15.02 3.33 -10.13
CA ILE A 579 -15.72 2.29 -10.90
C ILE A 579 -14.80 1.64 -11.94
N PHE A 580 -14.05 2.45 -12.69
CA PHE A 580 -13.15 1.93 -13.74
C PHE A 580 -11.96 1.17 -13.17
N SER A 581 -11.43 1.62 -12.04
CA SER A 581 -10.27 1.00 -11.36
C SER A 581 -10.65 -0.24 -10.55
N GLY A 582 -11.94 -0.38 -10.20
CA GLY A 582 -12.54 -1.55 -9.59
C GLY A 582 -13.04 -1.29 -8.17
N LEU A 583 -14.19 -1.86 -7.87
CA LEU A 583 -14.91 -1.69 -6.61
C LEU A 583 -14.86 -2.96 -5.74
N LEU A 584 -15.00 -2.80 -4.42
CA LEU A 584 -15.07 -3.88 -3.44
C LEU A 584 -16.53 -4.10 -3.00
N PRO A 585 -17.20 -5.20 -3.44
CA PRO A 585 -18.56 -5.52 -3.02
C PRO A 585 -18.64 -5.90 -1.55
N ASP A 586 -19.77 -5.58 -0.91
CA ASP A 586 -20.00 -5.79 0.53
C ASP A 586 -19.67 -7.23 0.95
N GLY A 587 -18.89 -7.38 2.03
CA GLY A 587 -18.48 -8.68 2.56
C GLY A 587 -17.21 -9.27 1.92
N ASN A 588 -16.61 -8.65 0.89
CA ASN A 588 -15.27 -9.04 0.40
C ASN A 588 -14.13 -8.46 1.27
N GLU A 589 -14.47 -7.72 2.31
CA GLU A 589 -13.57 -7.10 3.28
C GLU A 589 -13.96 -7.31 4.75
N ILE A 590 -15.11 -7.93 5.05
CA ILE A 590 -15.44 -8.38 6.41
C ILE A 590 -14.46 -9.50 6.75
N LEU A 591 -13.30 -9.09 7.22
CA LEU A 591 -12.27 -9.95 7.77
C LEU A 591 -12.90 -10.67 8.96
N ILE A 592 -13.03 -11.99 8.85
CA ILE A 592 -13.35 -12.80 10.00
C ILE A 592 -12.29 -12.60 11.08
N PRO A 593 -12.66 -12.41 12.37
CA PRO A 593 -11.67 -12.30 13.42
C PRO A 593 -10.90 -13.61 13.52
N TRP A 594 -9.57 -13.51 13.61
CA TRP A 594 -8.70 -14.67 13.69
C TRP A 594 -7.43 -14.35 14.48
N THR A 595 -6.84 -15.40 15.06
CA THR A 595 -5.54 -15.37 15.73
C THR A 595 -4.70 -16.54 15.25
N ALA A 596 -3.38 -16.37 15.18
CA ALA A 596 -2.54 -17.46 14.70
C ALA A 596 -2.49 -18.66 15.70
N ILE A 597 -2.81 -18.40 16.96
CA ILE A 597 -3.07 -19.41 18.01
C ILE A 597 -4.49 -19.15 18.52
N PRO A 598 -5.50 -19.96 18.14
CA PRO A 598 -6.85 -19.81 18.65
C PRO A 598 -6.94 -19.96 20.17
N PRO A 599 -7.96 -19.39 20.83
CA PRO A 599 -8.12 -19.46 22.29
C PRO A 599 -8.06 -20.89 22.86
N GLU A 600 -8.63 -21.87 22.14
CA GLU A 600 -8.62 -23.29 22.52
C GLU A 600 -7.22 -23.91 22.59
N PHE A 601 -6.21 -23.26 21.99
CA PHE A 601 -4.82 -23.70 21.99
C PHE A 601 -3.89 -22.72 22.73
N SER A 602 -4.46 -21.73 23.43
CA SER A 602 -3.69 -20.83 24.29
C SER A 602 -3.44 -21.54 25.62
N ILE A 603 -2.16 -21.80 25.94
CA ILE A 603 -1.73 -22.46 27.18
C ILE A 603 -1.74 -21.47 28.34
#